data_AF-A0A514BPY5-F1
#
_entry.id   AF-A0A514BPY5-F1
#
_cell.length_a   1.000
_cell.length_b   1.000
_cell.length_c   1.000
_cell.angle_alpha   90.00
_cell.angle_beta   90.00
_cell.angle_gamma   90.00
#
_symmetry.space_group_name_H-M   'P 1'
#
loop_
_entity.id
_entity.type
_entity.pdbx_description
1 polymer ?
#
loop_
_entity_poly.entity_id
_entity_poly.type
_entity_poly.pdbx_seq_one_letter_code
_entity_poly.pdbx_strand_id
1 'polypeptide(L)'
;MVAPTSTSTLAHWLAEGRLAGRVRLERGGQRVLIDADSRQYLAGAALKPLAPLFDGALTAADFKPVDIAGWAAEAGKIEPQPLTRLIWLAGLLAGKGRIVGDHAPDARFHMLKWPQTEREYPKHFRISTVMMKGPATLAEIVVASGVPEADVADFINANLATGFAEPYSESAPEPEAARTGLFGRLRGR
;
A
#
# COMPACT_ATOMS: atom_id res chain seq x y z
N MET A 1 -25.87 -1.58 -24.25
CA MET A 1 -25.52 -2.35 -23.04
C MET A 1 -25.14 -1.35 -21.97
N VAL A 2 -25.92 -1.23 -20.90
CA VAL A 2 -25.55 -0.40 -19.75
C VAL A 2 -24.51 -1.18 -18.96
N ALA A 3 -23.26 -0.69 -18.91
CA ALA A 3 -22.24 -1.32 -18.08
C ALA A 3 -22.73 -1.34 -16.63
N PRO A 4 -22.54 -2.44 -15.88
CA PRO A 4 -22.97 -2.49 -14.48
C PRO A 4 -22.33 -1.33 -13.72
N THR A 5 -23.14 -0.55 -13.01
CA THR A 5 -22.71 0.48 -12.06
C THR A 5 -22.06 -0.20 -10.85
N SER A 6 -20.88 -0.78 -11.06
CA SER A 6 -20.08 -1.35 -9.99
C SER A 6 -19.71 -0.22 -9.03
N THR A 7 -20.12 -0.42 -7.78
CA THR A 7 -19.84 0.49 -6.68
C THR A 7 -18.72 -0.14 -5.86
N SER A 8 -17.65 0.59 -5.61
CA SER A 8 -16.47 0.08 -4.89
C SER A 8 -15.74 1.18 -4.11
N THR A 9 -14.81 0.81 -3.25
CA THR A 9 -14.01 1.77 -2.46
C THR A 9 -13.02 2.52 -3.34
N LEU A 10 -12.56 3.70 -2.90
CA LEU A 10 -11.48 4.41 -3.60
C LEU A 10 -10.22 3.54 -3.73
N ALA A 11 -9.86 2.80 -2.67
CA ALA A 11 -8.74 1.85 -2.70
C ALA A 11 -8.82 0.89 -3.90
N HIS A 12 -10.00 0.34 -4.14
CA HIS A 12 -10.23 -0.57 -5.27
C HIS A 12 -10.06 0.14 -6.61
N TRP A 13 -10.57 1.36 -6.76
CA TRP A 13 -10.42 2.14 -8.00
C TRP A 13 -8.97 2.56 -8.25
N LEU A 14 -8.15 2.73 -7.21
CA LEU A 14 -6.73 3.06 -7.32
C LEU A 14 -5.83 1.85 -7.65
N ALA A 15 -6.37 0.64 -7.63
CA ALA A 15 -5.65 -0.55 -8.08
C ALA A 15 -5.35 -0.48 -9.58
N GLU A 16 -4.26 -1.12 -9.99
CA GLU A 16 -3.82 -1.09 -11.39
C GLU A 16 -4.90 -1.62 -12.35
N GLY A 17 -5.06 -0.93 -13.47
CA GLY A 17 -6.03 -1.29 -14.52
C GLY A 17 -7.49 -0.96 -14.21
N ARG A 18 -7.82 -0.32 -13.08
CA ARG A 18 -9.21 0.04 -12.71
C ARG A 18 -9.64 1.43 -13.15
N LEU A 19 -8.67 2.33 -13.28
CA LEU A 19 -8.81 3.66 -13.88
C LEU A 19 -7.85 3.75 -15.06
N ALA A 20 -8.17 4.62 -16.02
CA ALA A 20 -7.33 4.89 -17.18
C ALA A 20 -7.27 6.40 -17.42
N GLY A 21 -6.11 6.89 -17.87
CA GLY A 21 -5.90 8.29 -18.16
C GLY A 21 -6.01 9.19 -16.93
N ARG A 22 -6.35 10.46 -17.19
CA ARG A 22 -6.46 11.50 -16.17
C ARG A 22 -7.90 11.72 -15.76
N VAL A 23 -8.14 11.64 -14.46
CA VAL A 23 -9.46 11.84 -13.88
C VAL A 23 -9.40 12.78 -12.67
N ARG A 24 -10.53 13.37 -12.34
CA ARG A 24 -10.77 14.19 -11.15
C ARG A 24 -11.80 13.49 -10.28
N LEU A 25 -11.51 13.41 -8.99
CA LEU A 25 -12.46 13.01 -7.96
C LEU A 25 -12.66 14.18 -6.99
N GLU A 26 -13.92 14.46 -6.67
CA GLU A 26 -14.32 15.45 -5.68
C GLU A 26 -15.28 14.79 -4.69
N ARG A 27 -14.95 14.82 -3.39
CA ARG A 27 -15.77 14.24 -2.32
C ARG A 27 -15.40 14.86 -0.97
N GLY A 28 -16.40 15.07 -0.11
CA GLY A 28 -16.16 15.57 1.26
C GLY A 28 -15.43 16.93 1.30
N GLY A 29 -15.64 17.78 0.29
CA GLY A 29 -14.95 19.08 0.17
C GLY A 29 -13.49 18.99 -0.29
N GLN A 30 -12.99 17.79 -0.61
CA GLN A 30 -11.65 17.58 -1.14
C GLN A 30 -11.68 17.30 -2.64
N ARG A 31 -10.60 17.66 -3.32
CA ARG A 31 -10.40 17.42 -4.75
C ARG A 31 -9.03 16.78 -4.96
N VAL A 32 -8.98 15.74 -5.79
CA VAL A 32 -7.75 15.12 -6.27
C VAL A 32 -7.82 14.93 -7.79
N LEU A 33 -6.74 15.25 -8.50
CA LEU A 33 -6.55 14.81 -9.88
C LEU A 33 -5.64 13.59 -9.86
N ILE A 34 -5.99 12.55 -10.60
CA ILE A 34 -5.27 11.28 -10.68
C ILE A 34 -4.87 11.08 -12.13
N ASP A 35 -3.59 10.82 -12.37
CA ASP A 35 -3.07 10.26 -13.63
C ASP A 35 -2.84 8.77 -13.39
N ALA A 36 -3.79 7.96 -13.83
CA ALA A 36 -3.78 6.51 -13.60
C ALA A 36 -2.65 5.82 -14.38
N ASP A 37 -2.33 6.35 -15.56
CA ASP A 37 -1.30 5.81 -16.46
C ASP A 37 0.10 6.08 -15.90
N SER A 38 0.34 7.30 -15.40
CA SER A 38 1.60 7.72 -14.80
C SER A 38 1.72 7.37 -13.31
N ARG A 39 0.66 6.82 -12.70
CA ARG A 39 0.58 6.47 -11.27
C ARG A 39 0.92 7.64 -10.36
N GLN A 40 0.38 8.81 -10.68
CA GLN A 40 0.57 10.06 -9.92
C GLN A 40 -0.76 10.73 -9.59
N TYR A 41 -0.75 11.63 -8.61
CA TYR A 41 -1.87 12.51 -8.32
C TYR A 41 -1.40 13.94 -8.04
N LEU A 42 -2.32 14.89 -8.25
CA LEU A 42 -2.18 16.29 -7.84
C LEU A 42 -3.19 16.58 -6.74
N ALA A 43 -2.69 16.87 -5.55
CA ALA A 43 -3.41 17.43 -4.41
C ALA A 43 -2.40 18.08 -3.44
N GLY A 44 -2.87 18.61 -2.31
CA GLY A 44 -1.96 19.09 -1.26
C GLY A 44 -0.98 18.01 -0.79
N ALA A 45 0.20 18.44 -0.32
CA ALA A 45 1.27 17.51 0.10
C ALA A 45 0.92 16.68 1.35
N ALA A 46 -0.04 17.15 2.15
CA ALA A 46 -0.54 16.51 3.36
C ALA A 46 -1.60 15.44 3.03
N LEU A 47 -1.52 14.28 3.67
CA LEU A 47 -2.43 13.16 3.43
C LEU A 47 -3.68 13.22 4.31
N LYS A 48 -3.57 13.68 5.56
CA LYS A 48 -4.72 13.70 6.48
C LYS A 48 -5.94 14.46 5.92
N PRO A 49 -5.78 15.63 5.27
CA PRO A 49 -6.90 16.33 4.67
C PRO A 49 -7.65 15.53 3.60
N LEU A 50 -7.01 14.55 2.96
CA LEU A 50 -7.58 13.74 1.88
C LEU A 50 -8.43 12.57 2.38
N ALA A 51 -8.48 12.29 3.69
CA ALA A 51 -9.26 11.20 4.26
C ALA A 51 -10.75 11.17 3.82
N PRO A 52 -11.47 12.32 3.69
CA PRO A 52 -12.86 12.32 3.23
C PRO A 52 -13.08 11.76 1.81
N LEU A 53 -12.03 11.67 0.99
CA LEU A 53 -12.13 11.03 -0.34
C LEU A 53 -12.40 9.53 -0.25
N PHE A 54 -12.05 8.89 0.87
CA PHE A 54 -12.19 7.45 1.11
C PHE A 54 -13.53 7.07 1.75
N ASP A 55 -14.38 8.06 2.06
CA ASP A 55 -15.67 7.82 2.69
C ASP A 55 -16.67 7.20 1.72
N GLY A 56 -17.27 6.09 2.12
CA GLY A 56 -18.30 5.41 1.36
C GLY A 56 -17.80 4.80 0.04
N ALA A 57 -18.74 4.43 -0.80
CA ALA A 57 -18.42 3.80 -2.07
C ALA A 57 -18.56 4.78 -3.25
N LEU A 58 -17.85 4.47 -4.32
CA LEU A 58 -17.70 5.23 -5.54
C LEU A 58 -18.12 4.38 -6.74
N THR A 59 -18.68 5.04 -7.73
CA THR A 59 -18.97 4.50 -9.06
C THR A 59 -17.98 5.07 -10.06
N ALA A 60 -17.92 4.50 -11.26
CA ALA A 60 -17.13 5.07 -12.36
C ALA A 60 -17.54 6.53 -12.68
N ALA A 61 -18.80 6.92 -12.43
CA ALA A 61 -19.28 8.26 -12.71
C ALA A 61 -18.74 9.33 -11.75
N ASP A 62 -18.21 8.95 -10.59
CA ASP A 62 -17.57 9.87 -9.66
C ASP A 62 -16.21 10.39 -10.20
N PHE A 63 -15.59 9.66 -11.12
CA PHE A 63 -14.31 10.00 -11.75
C PHE A 63 -14.55 10.77 -13.04
N LYS A 64 -14.33 12.09 -13.02
CA LYS A 64 -14.53 12.96 -14.18
C LYS A 64 -13.25 13.04 -15.01
N PRO A 65 -13.26 12.72 -16.31
CA PRO A 65 -12.08 12.88 -17.16
C PRO A 65 -11.53 14.30 -17.11
N VAL A 66 -10.20 14.43 -17.13
CA VAL A 66 -9.49 15.71 -17.17
C VAL A 66 -8.69 15.76 -18.46
N ASP A 67 -8.91 16.80 -19.26
CA ASP A 67 -8.17 17.00 -20.50
C ASP A 67 -6.75 17.56 -20.24
N ILE A 68 -5.96 17.66 -21.30
CA ILE A 68 -4.57 18.10 -21.23
C ILE A 68 -4.47 19.52 -20.65
N ALA A 69 -5.35 20.43 -21.08
CA ALA A 69 -5.36 21.81 -20.63
C ALA A 69 -5.71 21.93 -19.14
N GLY A 70 -6.74 21.20 -18.69
CA GLY A 70 -7.18 21.16 -17.30
C GLY A 70 -6.12 20.56 -16.36
N TRP A 71 -5.40 19.53 -16.82
CA TRP A 71 -4.27 18.98 -16.06
C TRP A 71 -3.12 19.98 -15.95
N ALA A 72 -2.70 20.57 -17.08
CA ALA A 72 -1.59 21.51 -17.13
C ALA A 72 -1.82 22.76 -16.26
N ALA A 73 -3.07 23.20 -16.14
CA ALA A 73 -3.46 24.31 -15.27
C ALA A 73 -3.20 24.06 -13.78
N GLU A 74 -3.13 22.80 -13.34
CA GLU A 74 -2.87 22.41 -11.94
C GLU A 74 -1.42 21.93 -11.74
N ALA A 75 -0.86 21.22 -12.72
CA ALA A 75 0.47 20.60 -12.62
C ALA A 75 1.62 21.61 -12.39
N GLY A 76 1.45 22.88 -12.78
CA GLY A 76 2.41 23.94 -12.50
C GLY A 76 2.29 24.59 -11.12
N LYS A 77 1.26 24.26 -10.35
CA LYS A 77 0.94 24.86 -9.04
C LYS A 77 1.15 23.89 -7.87
N ILE A 78 1.02 22.60 -8.16
CA ILE A 78 0.99 21.52 -7.18
C ILE A 78 2.03 20.48 -7.60
N GLU A 79 2.92 20.13 -6.69
CA GLU A 79 3.92 19.08 -6.93
C GLU A 79 3.23 17.70 -7.07
N PRO A 80 3.45 16.98 -8.18
CA PRO A 80 2.94 15.63 -8.35
C PRO A 80 3.41 14.68 -7.25
N GLN A 81 2.48 13.85 -6.77
CA GLN A 81 2.74 12.87 -5.72
C GLN A 81 2.49 11.45 -6.24
N PRO A 82 3.26 10.45 -5.78
CA PRO A 82 3.08 9.08 -6.24
C PRO A 82 1.78 8.50 -5.69
N LEU A 83 1.02 7.80 -6.56
CA LEU A 83 -0.30 7.26 -6.22
C LEU A 83 -0.27 6.24 -5.08
N THR A 84 0.89 5.62 -4.84
CA THR A 84 1.15 4.76 -3.69
C THR A 84 0.83 5.44 -2.35
N ARG A 85 0.97 6.76 -2.22
CA ARG A 85 0.62 7.49 -0.98
C ARG A 85 -0.89 7.47 -0.70
N LEU A 86 -1.73 7.56 -1.74
CA LEU A 86 -3.18 7.43 -1.59
C LEU A 86 -3.59 5.98 -1.28
N ILE A 87 -2.93 5.01 -1.91
CA ILE A 87 -3.16 3.58 -1.63
C ILE A 87 -2.79 3.25 -0.17
N TRP A 88 -1.65 3.78 0.29
CA TRP A 88 -1.21 3.67 1.68
C TRP A 88 -2.25 4.28 2.64
N LEU A 89 -2.72 5.50 2.36
CA LEU A 89 -3.77 6.13 3.16
C LEU A 89 -5.06 5.30 3.17
N ALA A 90 -5.42 4.70 2.04
CA ALA A 90 -6.58 3.81 1.93
C ALA A 90 -6.45 2.61 2.88
N GLY A 91 -5.29 1.94 2.88
CA GLY A 91 -5.02 0.82 3.79
C GLY A 91 -5.02 1.25 5.26
N LEU A 92 -4.45 2.42 5.56
CA LEU A 92 -4.46 3.00 6.91
C LEU A 92 -5.89 3.22 7.43
N LEU A 93 -6.81 3.67 6.58
CA LEU A 93 -8.19 3.97 6.97
C LEU A 93 -9.12 2.75 6.94
N ALA A 94 -8.76 1.68 6.24
CA ALA A 94 -9.62 0.52 6.02
C ALA A 94 -9.84 -0.33 7.28
N GLY A 95 -8.79 -0.51 8.09
CA GLY A 95 -8.78 -1.43 9.23
C GLY A 95 -9.54 -0.97 10.46
N LYS A 96 -9.56 0.35 10.70
CA LYS A 96 -10.13 0.96 11.92
C LYS A 96 -9.59 0.29 13.20
N GLY A 97 -8.28 0.08 13.24
CA GLY A 97 -7.58 -0.55 14.35
C GLY A 97 -7.50 -2.08 14.29
N ARG A 98 -7.83 -2.70 13.15
CA ARG A 98 -7.77 -4.16 12.95
C ARG A 98 -7.09 -4.50 11.64
N ILE A 99 -6.38 -5.62 11.59
CA ILE A 99 -5.84 -6.15 10.34
C ILE A 99 -7.02 -6.53 9.42
N VAL A 100 -6.98 -6.07 8.17
CA VAL A 100 -8.00 -6.37 7.15
C VAL A 100 -7.63 -7.68 6.45
N GLY A 101 -8.64 -8.50 6.15
CA GLY A 101 -8.47 -9.78 5.44
C GLY A 101 -8.41 -10.99 6.38
N ASP A 102 -8.36 -12.17 5.77
CA ASP A 102 -8.40 -13.46 6.48
C ASP A 102 -6.97 -13.92 6.85
N HIS A 103 -6.37 -13.24 7.82
CA HIS A 103 -5.09 -13.62 8.39
C HIS A 103 -5.27 -14.43 9.67
N ALA A 104 -4.42 -15.43 9.88
CA ALA A 104 -4.38 -16.17 11.13
C ALA A 104 -4.02 -15.23 12.31
N PRO A 105 -4.50 -15.48 13.54
CA PRO A 105 -4.19 -14.63 14.70
C PRO A 105 -2.68 -14.51 15.00
N ASP A 106 -1.92 -15.54 14.66
CA ASP A 106 -0.46 -15.64 14.81
C ASP A 106 0.29 -15.33 13.50
N ALA A 107 -0.39 -14.74 12.50
CA ALA A 107 0.25 -14.29 11.27
C ALA A 107 1.37 -13.31 11.60
N ARG A 108 2.53 -13.55 10.97
CA ARG A 108 3.69 -12.68 11.07
C ARG A 108 3.75 -11.79 9.84
N PHE A 109 4.20 -10.55 10.02
CA PHE A 109 4.35 -9.57 8.96
C PHE A 109 5.76 -9.01 8.99
N HIS A 110 6.29 -8.67 7.82
CA HIS A 110 7.58 -8.00 7.71
C HIS A 110 7.58 -6.95 6.60
N MET A 111 8.48 -5.99 6.71
CA MET A 111 8.69 -5.00 5.66
C MET A 111 9.63 -5.56 4.59
N LEU A 112 9.25 -5.40 3.33
CA LEU A 112 10.07 -5.71 2.16
C LEU A 112 11.08 -4.59 1.86
N LYS A 113 10.74 -3.36 2.25
CA LYS A 113 11.60 -2.18 2.11
C LYS A 113 11.19 -1.09 3.08
N TRP A 114 12.07 -0.12 3.30
CA TRP A 114 11.76 1.06 4.10
C TRP A 114 10.59 1.86 3.48
N PRO A 115 9.54 2.17 4.26
CA PRO A 115 8.44 2.98 3.77
C PRO A 115 8.85 4.46 3.77
N GLN A 116 8.25 5.25 2.88
CA GLN A 116 8.35 6.69 2.95
C GLN A 116 7.73 7.17 4.26
N THR A 117 8.49 7.96 5.04
CA THR A 117 7.99 8.48 6.31
C THR A 117 7.11 9.69 6.07
N GLU A 118 5.82 9.55 6.34
CA GLU A 118 4.85 10.64 6.34
C GLU A 118 4.97 11.44 7.65
N ARG A 119 5.42 12.70 7.56
CA ARG A 119 5.68 13.55 8.75
C ARG A 119 4.47 13.71 9.67
N GLU A 120 3.27 13.63 9.13
CA GLU A 120 2.01 13.72 9.87
C GLU A 120 1.71 12.49 10.73
N TYR A 121 2.48 11.40 10.57
CA TYR A 121 2.32 10.14 11.27
C TYR A 121 3.63 9.70 11.98
N PRO A 122 4.12 10.47 12.96
CA PRO A 122 5.47 10.27 13.54
C PRO A 122 5.65 8.92 14.23
N LYS A 123 4.57 8.30 14.75
CA LYS A 123 4.62 6.98 15.40
C LYS A 123 4.99 5.84 14.44
N HIS A 124 4.71 5.99 13.14
CA HIS A 124 4.93 4.95 12.14
C HIS A 124 6.41 4.61 11.94
N PHE A 125 7.32 5.56 12.20
CA PHE A 125 8.76 5.30 12.15
C PHE A 125 9.22 4.25 13.18
N ARG A 126 8.61 4.24 14.38
CA ARG A 126 8.91 3.23 15.41
C ARG A 126 8.42 1.85 14.99
N ILE A 127 7.21 1.78 14.41
CA ILE A 127 6.63 0.54 13.91
C ILE A 127 7.48 -0.05 12.77
N SER A 128 7.81 0.78 11.77
CA SER A 128 8.64 0.34 10.63
C SER A 128 10.01 -0.16 11.09
N THR A 129 10.65 0.52 12.05
CA THR A 129 11.93 0.08 12.62
C THR A 129 11.86 -1.32 13.24
N VAL A 130 10.73 -1.68 13.85
CA VAL A 130 10.52 -3.04 14.38
C VAL A 130 10.33 -4.03 13.23
N MET A 131 9.41 -3.75 12.31
CA MET A 131 9.07 -4.67 11.21
C MET A 131 10.20 -4.86 10.19
N MET A 132 11.14 -3.92 10.10
CA MET A 132 12.34 -4.05 9.27
C MET A 132 13.37 -5.02 9.85
N LYS A 133 13.28 -5.41 11.14
CA LYS A 133 14.19 -6.38 11.76
C LYS A 133 13.89 -7.82 11.35
N GLY A 134 12.67 -8.10 10.92
CA GLY A 134 12.23 -9.42 10.50
C GLY A 134 10.74 -9.65 10.77
N PRO A 135 10.23 -10.84 10.42
CA PRO A 135 8.85 -11.23 10.65
C PRO A 135 8.47 -11.20 12.13
N ALA A 136 7.36 -10.52 12.43
CA ALA A 136 6.79 -10.44 13.78
C ALA A 136 5.26 -10.41 13.73
N THR A 137 4.62 -10.95 14.76
CA THR A 137 3.17 -10.86 14.96
C THR A 137 2.74 -9.45 15.36
N LEU A 138 1.45 -9.14 15.24
CA LEU A 138 0.88 -7.86 15.69
C LEU A 138 1.27 -7.56 17.15
N ALA A 139 1.11 -8.54 18.05
CA ALA A 139 1.40 -8.39 19.48
C ALA A 139 2.89 -8.09 19.75
N GLU A 140 3.79 -8.79 19.06
CA GLU A 140 5.24 -8.55 19.18
C GLU A 140 5.61 -7.13 18.70
N ILE A 141 5.00 -6.67 17.61
CA ILE A 141 5.24 -5.34 17.07
C ILE A 141 4.72 -4.26 18.04
N VAL A 142 3.56 -4.45 18.65
CA VAL A 142 3.01 -3.56 19.68
C VAL A 142 3.99 -3.41 20.84
N VAL A 143 4.44 -4.53 21.40
CA VAL A 143 5.38 -4.55 22.53
C VAL A 143 6.70 -3.87 22.17
N ALA A 144 7.29 -4.23 21.03
CA ALA A 144 8.61 -3.73 20.63
C ALA A 144 8.60 -2.26 20.18
N SER A 145 7.50 -1.76 19.60
CA SER A 145 7.40 -0.37 19.13
C SER A 145 6.89 0.60 20.20
N GLY A 146 6.18 0.09 21.22
CA GLY A 146 5.49 0.90 22.22
C GLY A 146 4.39 1.78 21.60
N VAL A 147 3.72 1.28 20.56
CA VAL A 147 2.63 1.96 19.84
C VAL A 147 1.34 1.16 20.06
N PRO A 148 0.16 1.81 20.25
CA PRO A 148 -1.10 1.09 20.45
C PRO A 148 -1.43 0.10 19.33
N GLU A 149 -2.06 -1.02 19.69
CA GLU A 149 -2.40 -2.11 18.75
C GLU A 149 -3.15 -1.62 17.52
N ALA A 150 -4.16 -0.77 17.71
CA ALA A 150 -4.95 -0.22 16.61
C ALA A 150 -4.07 0.52 15.58
N ASP A 151 -3.10 1.29 16.05
CA ASP A 151 -2.21 2.06 15.19
C ASP A 151 -1.20 1.16 14.46
N VAL A 152 -0.73 0.10 15.12
CA VAL A 152 0.13 -0.91 14.49
C VAL A 152 -0.64 -1.65 13.41
N ALA A 153 -1.88 -2.05 13.69
CA ALA A 153 -2.73 -2.76 12.75
C ALA A 153 -3.03 -1.91 11.49
N ASP A 154 -3.42 -0.65 11.69
CA ASP A 154 -3.66 0.28 10.58
C ASP A 154 -2.38 0.52 9.76
N PHE A 155 -1.22 0.64 10.41
CA PHE A 155 0.06 0.74 9.71
C PHE A 155 0.40 -0.51 8.89
N ILE A 156 0.16 -1.71 9.42
CA ILE A 156 0.36 -2.96 8.68
C ILE A 156 -0.54 -2.98 7.44
N ASN A 157 -1.84 -2.68 7.58
CA ASN A 157 -2.77 -2.61 6.45
C ASN A 157 -2.30 -1.63 5.35
N ALA A 158 -1.81 -0.46 5.76
CA ALA A 158 -1.30 0.56 4.85
C ALA A 158 -0.12 0.04 4.02
N ASN A 159 0.78 -0.75 4.61
CA ASN A 159 1.94 -1.31 3.93
C ASN A 159 1.64 -2.59 3.15
N LEU A 160 0.64 -3.38 3.58
CA LEU A 160 0.11 -4.49 2.77
C LEU A 160 -0.53 -3.94 1.49
N ALA A 161 -1.32 -2.88 1.58
CA ALA A 161 -1.99 -2.26 0.44
C ALA A 161 -1.02 -1.73 -0.62
N THR A 162 0.17 -1.26 -0.22
CA THR A 162 1.22 -0.79 -1.14
C THR A 162 2.19 -1.88 -1.59
N GLY A 163 2.10 -3.10 -1.04
CA GLY A 163 3.10 -4.15 -1.23
C GLY A 163 4.46 -3.82 -0.62
N PHE A 164 4.51 -2.95 0.40
CA PHE A 164 5.75 -2.62 1.13
C PHE A 164 5.97 -3.58 2.31
N ALA A 165 4.90 -4.24 2.75
CA ALA A 165 4.94 -5.36 3.67
C ALA A 165 4.21 -6.55 3.08
N GLU A 166 4.50 -7.74 3.60
CA GLU A 166 3.77 -8.95 3.27
C GLU A 166 3.61 -9.86 4.50
N PRO A 167 2.58 -10.74 4.50
CA PRO A 167 2.52 -11.84 5.45
C PRO A 167 3.70 -12.78 5.22
N TYR A 168 4.38 -13.14 6.30
CA TYR A 168 5.50 -14.07 6.24
C TYR A 168 5.01 -15.51 6.18
N SER A 169 5.46 -16.24 5.16
CA SER A 169 5.40 -17.70 5.10
C SER A 169 6.80 -18.27 5.21
N GLU A 170 6.99 -19.29 6.04
CA GLU A 170 8.25 -20.02 6.10
C GLU A 170 8.42 -20.79 4.78
N SER A 171 9.40 -20.40 3.96
CA SER A 171 9.76 -21.14 2.76
C SER A 171 10.32 -22.51 3.17
N ALA A 172 9.87 -23.58 2.51
CA ALA A 172 10.47 -24.90 2.70
C ALA A 172 11.99 -24.81 2.43
N PRO A 173 12.84 -25.47 3.24
CA PRO A 173 14.27 -25.43 3.03
C PRO A 173 14.60 -25.91 1.60
N GLU A 174 15.40 -25.11 0.91
CA GLU A 174 15.88 -25.44 -0.44
C GLU A 174 16.65 -26.76 -0.35
N PRO A 175 16.32 -27.78 -1.17
CA PRO A 175 16.98 -29.07 -1.07
C PRO A 175 18.48 -28.89 -1.29
N GLU A 176 19.27 -29.34 -0.31
CA GLU A 176 20.73 -29.26 -0.34
C GLU A 176 21.23 -29.85 -1.66
N ALA A 177 21.82 -29.02 -2.52
CA ALA A 177 22.40 -29.48 -3.76
C ALA A 177 23.44 -30.56 -3.42
N ALA A 178 23.14 -31.81 -3.81
CA ALA A 178 24.01 -32.94 -3.57
C ALA A 178 25.40 -32.60 -4.15
N ARG A 179 26.39 -32.47 -3.27
CA ARG A 179 27.79 -32.32 -3.68
C ARG A 179 28.22 -33.60 -4.38
N THR A 180 28.10 -33.62 -5.71
CA THR A 180 28.56 -34.71 -6.55
C THR A 180 30.08 -34.81 -6.42
N GLY A 181 30.55 -35.87 -5.77
CA GLY A 181 31.96 -36.05 -5.40
C GLY A 181 32.91 -36.02 -6.59
N LEU A 182 33.86 -35.07 -6.56
CA LEU A 182 34.98 -34.94 -7.50
C LEU A 182 36.14 -35.91 -7.16
N PHE A 183 35.84 -37.16 -6.80
CA PHE A 183 36.87 -38.18 -6.55
C PHE A 183 36.49 -39.49 -7.22
N GLY A 184 36.72 -39.57 -8.53
CA GLY A 184 36.40 -40.76 -9.30
C GLY A 184 37.17 -40.85 -10.60
N ARG A 185 38.50 -40.69 -10.59
CA ARG A 185 39.34 -41.17 -11.70
C ARG A 185 40.82 -41.29 -11.31
N LEU A 186 41.10 -42.30 -10.47
CA LEU A 186 42.39 -42.96 -10.41
C LEU A 186 42.14 -44.46 -10.28
N ARG A 187 42.11 -45.17 -11.42
CA ARG A 187 42.54 -46.59 -11.57
C ARG A 187 42.40 -47.09 -13.01
N GLY A 188 43.56 -47.37 -13.62
CA GLY A 188 43.84 -48.57 -14.40
C GLY A 188 43.35 -48.64 -15.85
N ARG A 189 44.23 -48.42 -16.82
CA ARG A 189 45.01 -49.48 -17.51
C ARG A 189 45.98 -48.84 -18.50
#